data_AF-A0A845VRI2-F1
#
_entry.id   AF-A0A845VRI2-F1
#
_cell.length_a   1.000
_cell.length_b   1.000
_cell.length_c   1.000
_cell.angle_alpha   90.00
_cell.angle_beta   90.00
_cell.angle_gamma   90.00
#
_symmetry.space_group_name_H-M   'P 1'
#
loop_
_entity.id
_entity.type
_entity.pdbx_description
1 polymer ?
#
loop_
_entity_poly.entity_id
_entity_poly.type
_entity_poly.pdbx_seq_one_letter_code
_entity_poly.pdbx_strand_id
1 'polypeptide(L)'
;MMKSPVYVCPVPEEQQPINEYQELKESWFFNWARLELPNYVIKLAWVWGLSWLISGPIAAVSFPPQKAIIKFLLCGGAGASIFLILTLLRLYLGWFYVGDRLIRETIVYEESGWYDGQTWTKTPEILARDRLIVSYELQPILRRLHWTFGFLIIVVIGGNIIWHVLSAT
;
A
#
# COMPACT_ATOMS: atom_id res chain seq x y z
N MET A 1 35.50 -13.80 -5.19
CA MET A 1 35.25 -13.09 -3.92
C MET A 1 34.87 -14.15 -2.89
N MET A 2 35.80 -14.55 -2.03
CA MET A 2 35.61 -15.65 -1.07
C MET A 2 34.73 -15.13 0.08
N LYS A 3 33.46 -15.55 0.14
CA LYS A 3 32.59 -15.30 1.30
C LYS A 3 33.16 -16.08 2.49
N SER A 4 33.43 -15.41 3.61
CA SER A 4 33.87 -16.09 4.84
C SER A 4 32.84 -17.14 5.27
N PRO A 5 33.27 -18.34 5.70
CA PRO A 5 32.41 -19.53 5.85
C PRO A 5 31.45 -19.50 7.05
N VAL A 6 31.31 -18.37 7.75
CA VAL A 6 30.56 -18.28 9.03
C VAL A 6 29.16 -17.64 8.87
N TYR A 7 28.80 -17.13 7.68
CA TYR A 7 27.56 -16.36 7.48
C TYR A 7 26.82 -16.72 6.17
N VAL A 8 26.67 -18.01 5.88
CA VAL A 8 25.78 -18.43 4.78
C VAL A 8 24.37 -18.57 5.34
N CYS A 9 23.47 -17.66 4.97
CA CYS A 9 22.05 -17.78 5.26
C CYS A 9 21.53 -19.06 4.56
N PRO A 10 20.93 -20.02 5.29
CA PRO A 10 20.41 -21.25 4.68
C PRO A 10 19.10 -21.02 3.92
N VAL A 11 18.43 -19.89 4.18
CA VAL A 11 17.16 -19.52 3.52
C VAL A 11 17.40 -19.28 2.02
N PRO A 12 16.66 -19.95 1.13
CA PRO A 12 16.70 -19.70 -0.31
C PRO A 12 16.50 -18.22 -0.65
N GLU A 13 17.20 -17.72 -1.67
CA GLU A 13 17.25 -16.29 -1.96
C GLU A 13 15.86 -15.68 -2.17
N GLU A 14 14.96 -16.38 -2.86
CA GLU A 14 13.60 -15.94 -3.12
C GLU A 14 12.71 -15.84 -1.86
N GLN A 15 13.08 -16.52 -0.78
CA GLN A 15 12.35 -16.50 0.49
C GLN A 15 12.94 -15.50 1.49
N GLN A 16 14.07 -14.87 1.16
CA GLN A 16 14.73 -13.91 2.05
C GLN A 16 13.97 -12.57 2.08
N PRO A 17 13.63 -12.03 3.28
CA PRO A 17 12.88 -10.77 3.40
C PRO A 17 13.54 -9.57 2.72
N ILE A 18 14.89 -9.57 2.62
CA ILE A 18 15.63 -8.50 1.94
C ILE A 18 15.37 -8.50 0.43
N ASN A 19 15.21 -9.68 -0.18
CA ASN A 19 14.95 -9.80 -1.61
C ASN A 19 13.51 -9.42 -1.93
N GLU A 20 12.53 -9.86 -1.13
CA GLU A 20 11.15 -9.38 -1.23
C GLU A 20 11.03 -7.86 -1.10
N TYR A 21 11.83 -7.25 -0.22
CA TYR A 21 11.92 -5.79 -0.12
C TYR A 21 12.42 -5.16 -1.42
N GLN A 22 13.49 -5.68 -2.02
CA GLN A 22 13.99 -5.16 -3.30
C GLN A 22 12.96 -5.36 -4.42
N GLU A 23 12.28 -6.50 -4.47
CA GLU A 23 11.22 -6.76 -5.44
C GLU A 23 10.08 -5.74 -5.33
N LEU A 24 9.58 -5.44 -4.13
CA LEU A 24 8.58 -4.38 -3.95
C LEU A 24 9.11 -3.02 -4.38
N LYS A 25 10.35 -2.71 -4.03
CA LYS A 25 11.02 -1.45 -4.36
C LYS A 25 11.16 -1.24 -5.86
N GLU A 26 11.49 -2.28 -6.62
CA GLU A 26 11.63 -2.22 -8.09
C GLU A 26 10.29 -2.45 -8.83
N SER A 27 9.26 -2.92 -8.13
CA SER A 27 7.95 -3.16 -8.76
C SER A 27 7.30 -1.86 -9.25
N TRP A 28 6.64 -1.96 -10.41
CA TRP A 28 5.94 -0.82 -11.02
C TRP A 28 4.87 -0.23 -10.10
N PHE A 29 4.14 -1.06 -9.35
CA PHE A 29 3.03 -0.64 -8.51
C PHE A 29 3.48 -0.15 -7.12
N PHE A 30 4.29 -0.94 -6.39
CA PHE A 30 4.64 -0.57 -5.02
C PHE A 30 5.63 0.58 -4.93
N ASN A 31 6.42 0.83 -5.98
CA ASN A 31 7.31 1.98 -6.07
C ASN A 31 6.55 3.33 -6.05
N TRP A 32 5.24 3.36 -6.30
CA TRP A 32 4.46 4.61 -6.25
C TRP A 32 4.57 5.34 -4.92
N ALA A 33 4.59 4.59 -3.81
CA ALA A 33 4.66 5.15 -2.46
C ALA A 33 6.03 5.80 -2.15
N ARG A 34 7.05 5.55 -2.99
CA ARG A 34 8.41 6.10 -2.91
C ARG A 34 8.63 7.30 -3.84
N LEU A 35 7.72 7.54 -4.79
CA LEU A 35 7.83 8.67 -5.71
C LEU A 35 7.75 10.02 -4.98
N GLU A 36 8.29 11.07 -5.56
CA GLU A 36 8.07 12.43 -5.08
C GLU A 36 6.57 12.78 -4.98
N LEU A 37 6.22 13.74 -4.13
CA LEU A 37 4.83 14.10 -3.85
C LEU A 37 4.00 14.35 -5.12
N PRO A 38 4.47 15.12 -6.13
CA PRO A 38 3.69 15.38 -7.34
C PRO A 38 3.37 14.09 -8.11
N ASN A 39 4.38 13.25 -8.33
CA ASN A 39 4.24 12.02 -9.11
C ASN A 39 3.33 11.01 -8.41
N TYR A 40 3.43 10.89 -7.09
CA TYR A 40 2.53 10.08 -6.27
C TYR A 40 1.07 10.56 -6.37
N VAL A 41 0.84 11.86 -6.22
CA VAL A 41 -0.52 12.44 -6.31
C VAL A 41 -1.10 12.22 -7.70
N ILE A 42 -0.30 12.38 -8.77
CA ILE A 42 -0.72 12.09 -10.14
C ILE A 42 -1.15 10.63 -10.28
N LYS A 43 -0.39 9.66 -9.75
CA LYS A 43 -0.78 8.23 -9.80
C LYS A 43 -2.13 7.98 -9.10
N LEU A 44 -2.33 8.57 -7.91
CA LEU A 44 -3.59 8.44 -7.18
C LEU A 44 -4.76 9.12 -7.92
N ALA A 45 -4.51 10.29 -8.51
CA ALA A 45 -5.50 11.01 -9.31
C ALA A 45 -5.91 10.22 -10.56
N TRP A 46 -4.97 9.52 -11.21
CA TRP A 46 -5.29 8.61 -12.32
C TRP A 46 -6.17 7.46 -11.88
N VAL A 47 -5.86 6.81 -10.76
CA VAL A 47 -6.72 5.73 -10.22
C VAL A 47 -8.11 6.26 -9.93
N TRP A 48 -8.22 7.39 -9.22
CA TRP A 48 -9.51 7.99 -8.89
C TRP A 48 -10.28 8.42 -10.15
N GLY A 49 -9.61 9.07 -11.11
CA GLY A 49 -10.20 9.52 -12.37
C GLY A 49 -10.69 8.37 -13.24
N LEU A 50 -9.92 7.29 -13.39
CA LEU A 50 -10.37 6.11 -14.13
C LEU A 50 -11.54 5.40 -13.44
N SER A 51 -11.60 5.44 -12.11
CA SER A 51 -12.71 4.87 -11.33
C SER A 51 -14.05 5.54 -11.62
N TRP A 52 -14.05 6.78 -12.14
CA TRP A 52 -15.28 7.45 -12.60
C TRP A 52 -15.94 6.80 -13.80
N LEU A 53 -15.21 5.99 -14.59
CA LEU A 53 -15.81 5.23 -15.69
C LEU A 53 -16.85 4.21 -15.19
N ILE A 54 -16.68 3.74 -13.96
CA ILE A 54 -17.61 2.82 -13.30
C ILE A 54 -18.56 3.60 -12.38
N SER A 55 -18.00 4.46 -11.52
CA SER A 55 -18.78 5.17 -10.50
C SER A 55 -19.73 6.22 -11.09
N GLY A 56 -19.34 6.88 -12.19
CA GLY A 56 -20.13 7.90 -12.86
C GLY A 56 -21.47 7.38 -13.36
N PRO A 57 -21.53 6.34 -14.21
CA PRO A 57 -22.80 5.76 -14.66
C PRO A 57 -23.69 5.31 -13.50
N ILE A 58 -23.12 4.69 -12.46
CA ILE A 58 -23.87 4.26 -11.27
C ILE A 58 -24.50 5.46 -10.57
N ALA A 59 -23.72 6.52 -10.35
CA ALA A 59 -24.21 7.74 -9.72
C ALA A 59 -25.24 8.49 -10.60
N ALA A 60 -25.10 8.46 -11.92
CA ALA A 60 -26.02 9.13 -12.85
C ALA A 60 -27.43 8.50 -12.84
N VAL A 61 -27.52 7.18 -12.62
CA VAL A 61 -28.80 6.49 -12.48
C VAL A 61 -29.54 6.96 -11.22
N SER A 62 -28.83 7.11 -10.11
CA SER A 62 -29.42 7.59 -8.86
C SER A 62 -29.68 9.11 -8.86
N PHE A 63 -28.77 9.88 -9.43
CA PHE A 63 -28.78 11.34 -9.44
C PHE A 63 -28.50 11.84 -10.86
N PRO A 64 -29.55 12.11 -11.67
CA PRO A 64 -29.40 12.64 -13.01
C PRO A 64 -28.59 13.94 -12.99
N PRO A 65 -27.47 14.04 -13.75
CA PRO A 65 -26.58 15.20 -13.72
C PRO A 65 -27.28 16.53 -14.02
N GLN A 66 -28.34 16.49 -14.83
CA GLN A 66 -29.12 17.67 -15.24
C GLN A 66 -29.97 18.25 -14.10
N LYS A 67 -30.34 17.42 -13.11
CA LYS A 67 -31.22 17.82 -12.00
C LYS A 67 -30.46 18.03 -10.69
N ALA A 68 -29.43 17.23 -10.46
CA ALA A 68 -28.75 17.16 -9.17
C ALA A 68 -27.23 17.00 -9.33
N ILE A 69 -26.57 17.91 -10.05
CA ILE A 69 -25.13 17.82 -10.36
C ILE A 69 -24.26 17.66 -9.10
N ILE A 70 -24.57 18.34 -8.00
CA ILE A 70 -23.77 18.26 -6.78
C ILE A 70 -23.92 16.88 -6.13
N LYS A 71 -25.14 16.33 -6.05
CA LYS A 71 -25.39 14.98 -5.51
C LYS A 71 -24.77 13.90 -6.41
N PHE A 72 -24.83 14.09 -7.72
CA PHE A 72 -24.12 13.25 -8.69
C PHE A 72 -22.60 13.25 -8.43
N LEU A 73 -21.99 14.43 -8.28
CA LEU A 73 -20.56 14.55 -8.05
C LEU A 73 -20.13 13.92 -6.71
N LEU A 74 -20.90 14.12 -5.65
CA LEU A 74 -20.64 13.53 -4.34
C LEU A 74 -20.77 12.01 -4.35
N CYS A 75 -21.84 11.48 -4.93
CA CYS A 75 -22.07 10.03 -5.02
C CYS A 75 -21.03 9.36 -5.92
N GLY A 76 -20.77 9.91 -7.11
CA GLY A 76 -19.77 9.42 -8.03
C GLY A 76 -18.35 9.52 -7.45
N GLY A 77 -18.03 10.60 -6.75
CA GLY A 77 -16.75 10.77 -6.08
C GLY A 77 -16.56 9.78 -4.94
N ALA A 78 -17.60 9.55 -4.14
CA ALA A 78 -17.58 8.55 -3.06
C ALA A 78 -17.37 7.13 -3.60
N GLY A 79 -18.07 6.75 -4.68
CA GLY A 79 -17.88 5.46 -5.33
C GLY A 79 -16.48 5.30 -5.95
N ALA A 80 -15.95 6.34 -6.59
CA ALA A 80 -14.59 6.33 -7.15
C ALA A 80 -13.51 6.20 -6.04
N SER A 81 -13.76 6.78 -4.86
CA SER A 81 -12.87 6.67 -3.71
C SER A 81 -12.74 5.23 -3.19
N ILE A 82 -13.71 4.34 -3.41
CA ILE A 82 -13.59 2.92 -3.00
C ILE A 82 -12.41 2.24 -3.69
N PHE A 83 -12.28 2.42 -5.01
CA PHE A 83 -11.16 1.86 -5.77
C PHE A 83 -9.81 2.45 -5.34
N LEU A 84 -9.79 3.75 -5.05
CA LEU A 84 -8.60 4.42 -4.52
C LEU A 84 -8.21 3.86 -3.14
N ILE A 85 -9.17 3.63 -2.24
CA ILE A 85 -8.95 3.03 -0.93
C ILE A 85 -8.39 1.61 -1.07
N LEU A 86 -8.95 0.78 -1.95
CA LEU A 86 -8.45 -0.58 -2.19
C LEU A 86 -7.01 -0.57 -2.72
N THR A 87 -6.68 0.39 -3.57
CA THR A 87 -5.33 0.58 -4.12
C THR A 87 -4.34 0.95 -3.02
N LEU A 88 -4.69 1.92 -2.18
CA LEU A 88 -3.86 2.32 -1.03
C LEU A 88 -3.73 1.19 0.00
N LEU A 89 -4.79 0.43 0.23
CA LEU A 89 -4.78 -0.72 1.13
C LEU A 89 -3.81 -1.78 0.63
N ARG A 90 -3.83 -2.09 -0.68
CA ARG A 90 -2.88 -3.04 -1.28
C ARG A 90 -1.43 -2.56 -1.12
N LEU A 91 -1.16 -1.28 -1.38
CA LEU A 91 0.18 -0.69 -1.17
C LEU A 91 0.61 -0.82 0.29
N TYR A 92 -0.27 -0.46 1.22
CA TYR A 92 0.00 -0.51 2.65
C TYR A 92 0.32 -1.92 3.12
N LEU A 93 -0.52 -2.89 2.77
CA LEU A 93 -0.34 -4.28 3.19
C LEU A 93 0.95 -4.89 2.65
N GLY A 94 1.34 -4.61 1.40
CA GLY A 94 2.60 -5.11 0.86
C GLY A 94 3.82 -4.57 1.60
N TRP A 95 3.87 -3.25 1.82
CA TRP A 95 4.98 -2.64 2.56
C TRP A 95 5.00 -3.04 4.04
N PHE A 96 3.83 -3.17 4.67
CA PHE A 96 3.71 -3.62 6.05
C PHE A 96 4.18 -5.07 6.22
N TYR A 97 3.76 -5.96 5.32
CA TYR A 97 4.13 -7.38 5.33
C TYR A 97 5.64 -7.58 5.26
N VAL A 98 6.32 -6.93 4.31
CA VAL A 98 7.77 -7.04 4.18
C VAL A 98 8.49 -6.39 5.38
N GLY A 99 7.97 -5.28 5.89
CA GLY A 99 8.49 -4.66 7.12
C GLY A 99 8.44 -5.60 8.33
N ASP A 100 7.34 -6.33 8.51
CA ASP A 100 7.19 -7.33 9.58
C ASP A 100 8.24 -8.45 9.42
N ARG A 101 8.41 -8.98 8.21
CA ARG A 101 9.40 -10.05 7.93
C ARG A 101 10.85 -9.59 8.11
N LEU A 102 11.14 -8.31 7.87
CA LEU A 102 12.46 -7.72 8.13
C LEU A 102 12.75 -7.62 9.64
N ILE A 103 11.79 -7.22 10.46
CA ILE A 103 12.00 -7.08 11.91
C ILE A 103 11.97 -8.43 12.65
N ARG A 104 11.25 -9.42 12.11
CA ARG A 104 11.11 -10.74 12.74
C ARG A 104 12.47 -11.43 12.88
N GLU A 105 12.73 -11.95 14.07
CA GLU A 105 14.00 -12.60 14.42
C GLU A 105 14.13 -13.99 13.77
N THR A 106 13.01 -14.70 13.63
CA THR A 106 12.95 -16.04 13.03
C THR A 106 12.19 -16.01 11.71
N ILE A 107 12.76 -16.63 10.67
CA ILE A 107 12.12 -16.82 9.37
C ILE A 107 11.78 -18.29 9.20
N VAL A 108 10.56 -18.58 8.75
CA VAL A 108 10.18 -19.89 8.25
C VAL A 108 10.49 -19.94 6.76
N TYR A 109 11.15 -21.00 6.31
CA TYR A 109 11.50 -21.21 4.91
C TYR A 109 11.36 -22.68 4.52
N GLU A 110 11.15 -22.93 3.23
CA GLU A 110 11.03 -24.27 2.67
C GLU A 110 12.25 -24.58 1.81
N GLU A 111 12.87 -25.73 2.05
CA GLU A 111 13.92 -26.27 1.16
C GLU A 111 13.26 -27.17 0.12
N SER A 112 13.86 -27.30 -1.07
CA SER A 112 13.36 -28.16 -2.16
C SER A 112 13.48 -29.65 -1.79
N GLY A 113 12.57 -30.12 -0.95
CA GLY A 113 12.53 -31.47 -0.39
C GLY A 113 11.12 -31.87 0.04
N TRP A 114 11.01 -33.08 0.60
CA TRP A 114 9.74 -33.66 1.07
C TRP A 114 9.42 -33.32 2.54
N TYR A 115 10.27 -32.52 3.18
CA TYR A 115 10.16 -32.16 4.59
C TYR A 115 9.49 -30.79 4.73
N ASP A 116 8.67 -30.62 5.77
CA ASP A 116 7.99 -29.37 6.10
C ASP A 116 8.97 -28.19 6.29
N GLY A 117 8.42 -26.98 6.31
CA GLY A 117 9.19 -25.74 6.50
C GLY A 117 10.09 -25.76 7.73
N GLN A 118 11.31 -25.24 7.57
CA GLN A 118 12.32 -25.07 8.61
C GLN A 118 12.28 -23.63 9.16
N THR A 119 12.74 -23.46 10.40
CA THR A 119 12.89 -22.13 11.02
C THR A 119 14.35 -21.77 11.16
N TRP A 120 14.73 -20.58 10.72
CA TRP A 120 16.06 -20.03 10.91
C TRP A 120 16.02 -18.70 11.66
N THR A 121 16.89 -18.56 12.67
CA THR A 121 17.06 -17.34 13.45
C THR A 121 18.12 -16.46 12.81
N LYS A 122 17.77 -15.20 12.53
CA LYS A 122 18.69 -14.20 11.99
C LYS A 122 19.86 -13.96 12.94
N THR A 123 21.05 -13.78 12.37
CA THR A 123 22.19 -13.30 13.16
C THR A 123 21.97 -11.85 13.60
N PRO A 124 22.62 -11.39 14.70
CA PRO A 124 22.48 -10.02 15.19
C PRO A 124 22.81 -8.96 14.12
N GLU A 125 23.77 -9.23 13.24
CA GLU A 125 24.21 -8.34 12.17
C GLU A 125 23.13 -8.16 11.10
N ILE A 126 22.50 -9.26 10.67
CA ILE A 126 21.42 -9.24 9.67
C ILE A 126 20.20 -8.53 10.25
N LEU A 127 19.86 -8.83 11.50
CA LEU A 127 18.72 -8.21 12.17
C LEU A 127 18.95 -6.70 12.38
N ALA A 128 20.16 -6.28 12.74
CA ALA A 128 20.51 -4.86 12.88
C ALA A 128 20.37 -4.13 11.53
N ARG A 129 20.89 -4.71 10.45
CA ARG A 129 20.73 -4.17 9.08
C ARG A 129 19.25 -4.05 8.71
N ASP A 130 18.46 -5.10 8.89
CA ASP A 130 17.05 -5.12 8.53
C ASP A 130 16.25 -4.06 9.31
N ARG A 131 16.54 -3.89 10.62
CA ARG A 131 15.93 -2.83 11.45
C ARG A 131 16.25 -1.42 10.94
N LEU A 132 17.48 -1.17 10.48
CA LEU A 132 17.86 0.11 9.88
C LEU A 132 17.08 0.38 8.58
N ILE A 133 16.91 -0.64 7.73
CA ILE A 133 16.09 -0.53 6.52
C ILE A 133 14.65 -0.19 6.92
N VAL A 134 14.10 -0.85 7.93
CA VAL A 134 12.73 -0.55 8.36
C VAL A 134 12.58 0.87 8.87
N SER A 135 13.50 1.35 9.72
CA SER A 135 13.40 2.68 10.31
C SER A 135 13.63 3.81 9.30
N TYR A 136 14.59 3.66 8.39
CA TYR A 136 14.98 4.75 7.49
C TYR A 136 14.26 4.72 6.14
N GLU A 137 13.89 3.54 5.63
CA GLU A 137 13.28 3.42 4.29
C GLU A 137 11.77 3.12 4.37
N LEU A 138 11.35 2.13 5.17
CA LEU A 138 9.95 1.69 5.19
C LEU A 138 9.02 2.57 6.03
N GLN A 139 9.45 3.00 7.22
CA GLN A 139 8.62 3.83 8.10
C GLN A 139 8.14 5.14 7.43
N PRO A 140 8.98 5.88 6.68
CA PRO A 140 8.51 7.05 5.92
C PRO A 140 7.41 6.72 4.90
N ILE A 141 7.54 5.59 4.20
CA ILE A 141 6.55 5.10 3.22
C ILE A 141 5.22 4.81 3.93
N LEU A 142 5.25 4.02 5.01
CA LEU A 142 4.06 3.67 5.78
C LEU A 142 3.39 4.89 6.41
N ARG A 143 4.19 5.85 6.92
CA ARG A 143 3.67 7.11 7.48
C ARG A 143 2.98 7.94 6.41
N ARG A 144 3.53 8.03 5.22
CA ARG A 144 2.89 8.72 4.08
C ARG A 144 1.56 8.09 3.70
N LEU A 145 1.48 6.76 3.64
CA LEU A 145 0.23 6.05 3.36
C LEU A 145 -0.81 6.32 4.45
N HIS A 146 -0.41 6.32 5.73
CA HIS A 146 -1.30 6.71 6.84
C HIS A 146 -1.86 8.13 6.68
N TRP A 147 -1.01 9.11 6.35
CA TRP A 147 -1.48 10.47 6.10
C TRP A 147 -2.44 10.56 4.91
N THR A 148 -2.20 9.76 3.86
CA THR A 148 -3.09 9.70 2.70
C THR A 148 -4.45 9.12 3.08
N PHE A 149 -4.49 8.06 3.89
CA PHE A 149 -5.75 7.54 4.45
C PHE A 149 -6.46 8.58 5.33
N GLY A 150 -5.73 9.25 6.22
CA GLY A 150 -6.29 10.31 7.07
C GLY A 150 -6.92 11.43 6.24
N PHE A 151 -6.24 11.87 5.18
CA PHE A 151 -6.77 12.86 4.24
C PHE A 151 -8.05 12.37 3.55
N LEU A 152 -8.07 11.12 3.06
CA LEU A 152 -9.28 10.55 2.44
C LEU A 152 -10.46 10.47 3.41
N ILE A 153 -10.21 10.10 4.67
CA ILE A 153 -11.25 10.10 5.71
C ILE A 153 -11.84 11.50 5.89
N ILE A 154 -10.99 12.53 5.97
CA ILE A 154 -11.43 13.92 6.10
C ILE A 154 -12.28 14.33 4.88
N VAL A 155 -11.87 13.98 3.66
CA VAL A 155 -12.63 14.27 2.44
C VAL A 155 -13.99 13.57 2.44
N VAL A 156 -14.06 12.31 2.86
CA VAL A 156 -15.33 11.55 2.93
C VAL A 156 -16.27 12.14 3.98
N ILE A 157 -15.75 12.54 5.14
CA ILE A 157 -16.54 13.21 6.18
C ILE A 157 -17.06 14.55 5.66
N GLY A 158 -16.19 15.36 5.05
CA GLY A 158 -16.59 16.63 4.43
C GLY A 158 -17.68 16.45 3.37
N GLY A 159 -17.54 15.45 2.50
CA GLY A 159 -18.55 15.11 1.51
C GLY A 159 -19.90 14.71 2.12
N ASN A 160 -19.89 13.96 3.22
CA ASN A 160 -21.11 13.61 3.96
C ASN A 160 -21.77 14.83 4.60
N ILE A 161 -21.01 15.75 5.19
CA ILE A 161 -21.56 16.98 5.76
C ILE A 161 -22.26 17.79 4.67
N ILE A 162 -21.60 17.98 3.52
CA ILE A 162 -22.19 18.69 2.37
C ILE A 162 -23.47 17.99 1.90
N TRP A 163 -23.47 16.66 1.86
CA TRP A 163 -24.65 15.87 1.50
C TRP A 163 -25.83 16.15 2.43
N HIS A 164 -25.60 16.15 3.74
CA HIS A 164 -26.65 16.43 4.74
C HIS A 164 -27.19 17.85 4.65
N VAL A 165 -26.33 18.84 4.36
CA VAL A 165 -26.78 20.22 4.16
C VAL A 165 -27.68 20.32 2.91
N LEU A 166 -27.31 19.66 1.81
CA LEU A 166 -28.08 19.63 0.55
C LEU A 166 -29.38 18.83 0.62
N SER A 167 -29.58 17.99 1.63
CA SER A 167 -30.83 17.27 1.86
C SER A 167 -31.76 17.97 2.85
N ALA A 168 -31.23 18.91 3.63
CA ALA A 168 -31.98 19.73 4.56
C ALA A 168 -32.58 21.00 3.92
N THR A 169 -32.03 21.45 2.80
CA THR A 169 -32.54 22.56 1.96
C THR A 169 -33.43 22.06 0.85
#